data_AF-A0A957G659-F1
#
_entry.id   AF-A0A957G659-F1
#
_cell.length_a   1.000
_cell.length_b   1.000
_cell.length_c   1.000
_cell.angle_alpha   90.00
_cell.angle_beta   90.00
_cell.angle_gamma   90.00
#
_symmetry.space_group_name_H-M   'P 1'
#
loop_
_entity.id
_entity.type
_entity.pdbx_description
1 polymer ?
#
loop_
_entity_poly.entity_id
_entity_poly.type
_entity_poly.pdbx_seq_one_letter_code
_entity_poly.pdbx_strand_id
1 'polypeptide(L)'
;MLPVPQLDDRHFQEIVDEAKKRIPHYCEEWTDHNVSDPGVTMIELFAWMMDMVLYRVNQVPNLHYIKMLDMFGLKLQPPEPARAPVTFWLSAPQAKTVLLPAGTEIATTQTETEKAIVFTTESDFLVNPPKLEVVMSAVATQQAHQKQFIYHNLRHLTKGGDEIEIYTAVPQVDDCLYFGFSEDLSHHILSLTLDFSSAGGAGIDPTLPPYVWEVAQGRQRDQWVRCDIDMDSTRGFNESGRIQIHLPQMNRRRLNEQTLYWVRARVKGISPLEQRQGMRSYQSTPRLKQALAHARGGTVWARHMQTLTNELLGKSDGTPGQRFRTRLQPVLAREAGEVVRVELGGTPAGRWQEITDFAGSAAADNHYTFDSVSGEIRFGPAIRQRDGMIRRFGAIPPRGANIILQRYRVGGGINGNVDTGAINTLKSGIPFVDRVLNREPARGGLDAETIEQAMMRAPSLIRSRDRAMSSDDFEFLTRQALPAKVGRVRALQARP
;
A
#
# COMPACT_ATOMS: atom_id res chain seq x y z
N MET A 1 -4.09 -18.66 -29.86
CA MET A 1 -2.94 -19.36 -29.24
C MET A 1 -2.60 -20.53 -30.13
N LEU A 2 -1.33 -20.72 -30.47
CA LEU A 2 -0.90 -22.00 -31.03
C LEU A 2 -1.03 -23.04 -29.91
N PRO A 3 -1.62 -24.22 -30.17
CA PRO A 3 -1.72 -25.26 -29.16
C PRO A 3 -0.32 -25.65 -28.69
N VAL A 4 -0.13 -25.85 -27.38
CA VAL A 4 1.11 -26.47 -26.88
C VAL A 4 1.12 -27.89 -27.44
N PRO A 5 2.10 -28.26 -28.28
CA PRO A 5 2.11 -29.58 -28.87
C PRO A 5 2.33 -30.61 -27.75
N GLN A 6 1.43 -31.59 -27.63
CA GLN A 6 1.79 -32.85 -27.02
C GLN A 6 2.78 -33.51 -27.99
N LEU A 7 4.00 -33.74 -27.53
CA LEU A 7 5.07 -34.27 -28.36
C LEU A 7 4.83 -35.76 -28.68
N ASP A 8 4.14 -36.45 -27.77
CA ASP A 8 3.64 -37.82 -27.94
C ASP A 8 2.33 -37.94 -27.17
N ASP A 9 1.24 -38.29 -27.85
CA ASP A 9 -0.11 -38.39 -27.30
C ASP A 9 -0.50 -39.82 -26.90
N ARG A 10 0.41 -40.80 -27.04
CA ARG A 10 0.12 -42.19 -26.69
C ARG A 10 -0.11 -42.36 -25.20
N HIS A 11 -1.17 -43.09 -24.87
CA HIS A 11 -1.50 -43.50 -23.51
C HIS A 11 -1.11 -44.94 -23.23
N PHE A 12 -1.02 -45.30 -21.94
CA PHE A 12 -0.69 -46.65 -21.46
C PHE A 12 -1.30 -47.78 -22.31
N GLN A 13 -2.62 -47.75 -22.54
CA GLN A 13 -3.32 -48.83 -23.26
C GLN A 13 -2.87 -48.93 -24.72
N GLU A 14 -2.63 -47.79 -25.38
CA GLU A 14 -2.21 -47.74 -26.77
C GLU A 14 -0.78 -48.28 -26.93
N ILE A 15 0.08 -48.05 -25.93
CA ILE A 15 1.44 -48.61 -25.88
C ILE A 15 1.38 -50.13 -25.67
N VAL A 16 0.52 -50.63 -24.78
CA VAL A 16 0.29 -52.07 -24.58
C VAL A 16 -0.21 -52.72 -25.87
N ASP A 17 -1.19 -52.10 -26.53
CA ASP A 17 -1.79 -52.63 -27.75
C ASP A 17 -0.79 -52.60 -28.92
N GLU A 18 0.03 -51.56 -29.03
CA GLU A 18 1.11 -51.46 -30.03
C GLU A 18 2.18 -52.54 -29.80
N ALA A 19 2.58 -52.78 -28.54
CA ALA A 19 3.53 -53.82 -28.18
C ALA A 19 2.97 -55.22 -28.50
N LYS A 20 1.71 -55.50 -28.12
CA LYS A 20 1.03 -56.77 -28.44
C LYS A 20 0.95 -57.04 -29.94
N LYS A 21 0.65 -56.01 -30.75
CA LYS A 21 0.61 -56.13 -32.23
C LYS A 21 1.96 -56.47 -32.85
N ARG A 22 3.07 -56.21 -32.17
CA ARG A 22 4.43 -56.51 -32.65
C ARG A 22 4.93 -57.90 -32.27
N ILE A 23 4.31 -58.58 -31.29
CA ILE A 23 4.73 -59.91 -30.83
C ILE A 23 4.89 -60.91 -31.99
N PRO A 24 3.93 -61.04 -32.93
CA PRO A 24 4.04 -62.03 -34.00
C PRO A 24 5.22 -61.80 -34.95
N HIS A 25 5.79 -60.59 -34.97
CA HIS A 25 6.92 -60.26 -35.83
C HIS A 25 8.28 -60.54 -35.17
N TYR A 26 8.37 -60.42 -33.84
CA TYR A 26 9.63 -60.56 -33.11
C TYR A 26 9.77 -61.89 -32.37
N CYS A 27 8.66 -62.50 -31.98
CA CYS A 27 8.62 -63.72 -31.17
C CYS A 27 7.47 -64.62 -31.64
N GLU A 28 7.62 -65.27 -32.78
CA GLU A 28 6.61 -66.19 -33.35
C GLU A 28 6.27 -67.37 -32.41
N GLU A 29 7.19 -67.75 -31.53
CA GLU A 29 7.00 -68.81 -30.53
C GLU A 29 6.09 -68.40 -29.36
N TRP A 30 5.89 -67.09 -29.15
CA TRP A 30 5.06 -66.58 -28.06
C TRP A 30 3.60 -66.51 -28.51
N THR A 31 2.78 -67.43 -28.01
CA THR A 31 1.39 -67.65 -28.46
C THR A 31 0.32 -67.31 -27.41
N ASP A 32 0.68 -67.20 -26.13
CA ASP A 32 -0.23 -66.79 -25.06
C ASP A 32 -0.19 -65.27 -24.86
N HIS A 33 -1.32 -64.59 -25.09
CA HIS A 33 -1.44 -63.13 -24.96
C HIS A 33 -2.49 -62.72 -23.93
N ASN A 34 -2.86 -63.64 -23.03
CA ASN A 34 -3.82 -63.37 -21.96
C ASN A 34 -3.21 -62.45 -20.89
N VAL A 35 -4.08 -61.81 -20.11
CA VAL A 35 -3.67 -60.91 -19.00
C VAL A 35 -2.84 -61.65 -17.94
N SER A 36 -3.03 -62.96 -17.78
CA SER A 36 -2.30 -63.78 -16.83
C SER A 36 -0.90 -64.21 -17.29
N ASP A 37 -0.52 -63.92 -18.53
CA ASP A 37 0.80 -64.23 -19.06
C ASP A 37 1.86 -63.30 -18.41
N PRO A 38 2.94 -63.85 -17.80
CA PRO A 38 4.05 -63.05 -17.29
C PRO A 38 4.71 -62.15 -18.35
N GLY A 39 4.71 -62.56 -19.63
CA GLY A 39 5.19 -61.74 -20.74
C GLY A 39 4.33 -60.50 -20.97
N VAL A 40 3.01 -60.66 -20.96
CA VAL A 40 2.05 -59.53 -21.02
C VAL A 40 2.19 -58.61 -19.80
N THR A 41 2.38 -59.17 -18.61
CA THR A 41 2.66 -58.37 -17.39
C THR A 41 3.91 -57.51 -17.54
N MET A 42 4.95 -58.05 -18.19
CA MET A 42 6.17 -57.31 -18.49
C MET A 42 5.92 -56.18 -19.52
N ILE A 43 5.12 -56.44 -20.56
CA ILE A 43 4.68 -55.42 -21.51
C ILE A 43 3.95 -54.28 -20.79
N GLU A 44 3.02 -54.62 -19.88
CA GLU A 44 2.29 -53.63 -19.10
C GLU A 44 3.22 -52.81 -18.19
N LEU A 45 4.19 -53.45 -17.52
CA LEU A 45 5.19 -52.74 -16.72
C LEU A 45 6.00 -51.75 -17.56
N PHE A 46 6.49 -52.17 -18.74
CA PHE A 46 7.23 -51.29 -19.64
C PHE A 46 6.35 -50.19 -20.24
N ALA A 47 5.09 -50.49 -20.57
CA ALA A 47 4.14 -49.48 -21.04
C ALA A 47 3.89 -48.42 -19.98
N TRP A 48 3.76 -48.82 -18.71
CA TRP A 48 3.65 -47.89 -17.58
C TRP A 48 4.91 -47.02 -17.40
N MET A 49 6.10 -47.62 -17.47
CA MET A 49 7.36 -46.87 -17.44
C MET A 49 7.45 -45.87 -18.60
N MET A 50 7.03 -46.25 -19.80
CA MET A 50 7.01 -45.37 -20.96
C MET A 50 5.99 -44.25 -20.80
N ASP A 51 4.78 -44.51 -20.31
CA ASP A 51 3.76 -43.49 -20.01
C ASP A 51 4.29 -42.42 -19.04
N MET A 52 5.04 -42.83 -18.00
CA MET A 52 5.73 -41.87 -17.11
C MET A 52 6.80 -41.03 -17.83
N VAL A 53 7.52 -41.60 -18.80
CA VAL A 53 8.51 -40.87 -19.61
C VAL A 53 7.80 -39.91 -20.57
N LEU A 54 6.74 -40.35 -21.25
CA LEU A 54 5.93 -39.51 -22.15
C LEU A 54 5.32 -38.33 -21.41
N TYR A 55 4.80 -38.54 -20.19
CA TYR A 55 4.34 -37.46 -19.34
C TYR A 55 5.43 -36.39 -19.11
N ARG A 56 6.68 -36.80 -18.84
CA ARG A 56 7.82 -35.87 -18.65
C ARG A 56 8.22 -35.17 -19.94
N VAL A 57 8.24 -35.89 -21.07
CA VAL A 57 8.55 -35.32 -22.39
C VAL A 57 7.52 -34.25 -22.76
N ASN A 58 6.24 -34.48 -22.47
CA ASN A 58 5.18 -33.51 -22.71
C ASN A 58 5.26 -32.24 -21.83
N GLN A 59 6.09 -32.23 -20.77
CA GLN A 59 6.40 -30.99 -20.02
C GLN A 59 7.51 -30.14 -20.65
N VAL A 60 8.30 -30.70 -21.59
CA VAL A 60 9.44 -30.02 -22.22
C VAL A 60 9.06 -28.73 -22.95
N PRO A 61 7.97 -28.67 -23.76
CA PRO A 61 7.60 -27.44 -24.46
C PRO A 61 7.36 -26.25 -23.50
N ASN A 62 6.70 -26.49 -22.37
CA ASN A 62 6.45 -25.46 -21.35
C ASN A 62 7.75 -24.99 -20.69
N LEU A 63 8.63 -25.92 -20.32
CA LEU A 63 9.95 -25.59 -19.76
C LEU A 63 10.81 -24.81 -20.75
N HIS A 64 10.79 -25.16 -22.04
CA HIS A 64 11.48 -24.40 -23.08
C HIS A 64 10.94 -22.99 -23.22
N TYR A 65 9.62 -22.81 -23.17
CA TYR A 65 9.02 -21.47 -23.23
C TYR A 65 9.47 -20.61 -22.05
N ILE A 66 9.37 -21.12 -20.83
CA ILE A 66 9.84 -20.43 -19.62
C ILE A 66 11.33 -20.09 -19.73
N LYS A 67 12.15 -21.06 -20.20
CA LYS A 67 13.59 -20.83 -20.31
C LYS A 67 13.93 -19.80 -21.38
N MET A 68 13.16 -19.75 -22.47
CA MET A 68 13.30 -18.73 -23.50
C MET A 68 12.94 -17.33 -22.95
N LEU A 69 11.89 -17.22 -22.12
CA LEU A 69 11.56 -15.96 -21.44
C LEU A 69 12.69 -15.49 -20.52
N ASP A 70 13.26 -16.40 -19.71
CA ASP A 70 14.43 -16.12 -18.88
C ASP A 70 15.64 -15.68 -19.71
N MET A 71 15.87 -16.31 -20.88
CA MET A 71 16.93 -15.87 -21.82
C MET A 71 16.68 -14.47 -22.40
N PHE A 72 15.42 -14.08 -22.61
CA PHE A 72 15.05 -12.71 -22.99
C PHE A 72 15.15 -11.71 -21.83
N GLY A 73 15.56 -12.16 -20.63
CA GLY A 73 15.71 -11.32 -19.45
C GLY A 73 14.38 -10.95 -18.80
N LEU A 74 13.28 -11.65 -19.13
CA LEU A 74 12.03 -11.44 -18.43
C LEU A 74 12.14 -11.97 -17.01
N LYS A 75 11.95 -11.08 -16.05
CA LYS A 75 11.78 -11.41 -14.64
C LYS A 75 10.31 -11.32 -14.26
N LEU A 76 9.91 -12.13 -13.28
CA LEU A 76 8.61 -12.01 -12.64
C LEU A 76 8.51 -10.69 -11.90
N GLN A 77 7.37 -10.02 -12.00
CA GLN A 77 7.13 -8.79 -11.24
C GLN A 77 7.02 -9.11 -9.74
N PRO A 78 7.61 -8.28 -8.86
CA PRO A 78 7.46 -8.42 -7.41
C PRO A 78 6.01 -8.19 -6.99
N PRO A 79 5.63 -8.64 -5.78
CA PRO A 79 4.32 -8.30 -5.21
C PRO A 79 4.22 -6.79 -4.93
N GLU A 80 3.00 -6.27 -5.00
CA GLU A 80 2.66 -4.90 -4.62
C GLU A 80 2.04 -4.86 -3.22
N PRO A 81 2.42 -3.90 -2.37
CA PRO A 81 1.87 -3.78 -1.04
C PRO A 81 0.57 -2.98 -1.01
N ALA A 82 -0.42 -3.53 -0.31
CA ALA A 82 -1.63 -2.79 0.04
C ALA A 82 -1.30 -1.61 0.94
N ARG A 83 -2.08 -0.53 0.83
CA ARG A 83 -1.90 0.71 1.61
C ARG A 83 -3.21 1.12 2.27
N ALA A 84 -3.11 1.64 3.49
CA ALA A 84 -4.24 2.22 4.21
C ALA A 84 -3.80 3.44 5.04
N PRO A 85 -4.67 4.44 5.23
CA PRO A 85 -4.52 5.40 6.30
C PRO A 85 -4.85 4.71 7.64
N VAL A 86 -3.94 4.83 8.60
CA VAL A 86 -4.09 4.26 9.93
C VAL A 86 -4.07 5.36 10.97
N THR A 87 -5.09 5.35 11.82
CA THR A 87 -5.33 6.34 12.85
C THR A 87 -4.82 5.84 14.21
N PHE A 88 -3.89 6.59 14.79
CA PHE A 88 -3.33 6.38 16.11
C PHE A 88 -4.00 7.32 17.10
N TRP A 89 -4.45 6.79 18.22
CA TRP A 89 -5.10 7.54 19.30
C TRP A 89 -4.17 7.68 20.50
N LEU A 90 -4.11 8.89 21.03
CA LEU A 90 -3.44 9.18 22.28
C LEU A 90 -4.35 8.81 23.45
N SER A 91 -3.78 8.22 24.49
CA SER A 91 -4.47 7.89 25.73
C SER A 91 -5.06 9.14 26.40
N ALA A 92 -4.28 10.22 26.45
CA ALA A 92 -4.68 11.53 26.93
C ALA A 92 -4.11 12.65 26.02
N PRO A 93 -4.74 13.83 25.94
CA PRO A 93 -4.12 15.01 25.36
C PRO A 93 -2.73 15.27 25.96
N GLN A 94 -1.74 15.56 25.13
CA GLN A 94 -0.38 15.82 25.56
C GLN A 94 -0.05 17.31 25.45
N ALA A 95 0.73 17.83 26.41
CA ALA A 95 1.20 19.21 26.39
C ALA A 95 2.41 19.43 25.47
N LYS A 96 3.10 18.34 25.10
CA LYS A 96 4.25 18.33 24.20
C LYS A 96 3.93 17.51 22.96
N THR A 97 4.63 17.82 21.86
CA THR A 97 4.52 17.05 20.62
C THR A 97 4.90 15.58 20.85
N VAL A 98 4.08 14.67 20.33
CA VAL A 98 4.33 13.22 20.34
C VAL A 98 4.77 12.77 18.95
N LEU A 99 5.88 12.03 18.87
CA LEU A 99 6.36 11.44 17.62
C LEU A 99 5.75 10.05 17.42
N LEU A 100 5.10 9.85 16.28
CA LEU A 100 4.79 8.54 15.72
C LEU A 100 5.84 8.25 14.64
N PRO A 101 6.81 7.35 14.89
CA PRO A 101 7.92 7.17 13.97
C PRO A 101 7.49 6.39 12.71
N ALA A 102 8.14 6.70 11.58
CA ALA A 102 8.19 5.85 10.41
C ALA A 102 8.78 4.49 10.79
N GLY A 103 8.33 3.42 10.14
CA GLY A 103 8.81 2.09 10.51
C GLY A 103 8.07 1.45 11.69
N THR A 104 7.06 2.12 12.27
CA THR A 104 6.22 1.54 13.32
C THR A 104 5.43 0.36 12.73
N GLU A 105 5.56 -0.81 13.34
CA GLU A 105 4.82 -2.01 12.95
C GLU A 105 3.47 -2.08 13.69
N ILE A 106 2.43 -2.28 12.89
CA ILE A 106 1.03 -2.46 13.30
C ILE A 106 0.48 -3.67 12.55
N ALA A 107 -0.60 -4.27 13.02
CA ALA A 107 -1.08 -5.50 12.41
C ALA A 107 -2.59 -5.72 12.58
N THR A 108 -3.08 -6.69 11.82
CA THR A 108 -4.35 -7.33 12.15
C THR A 108 -4.25 -8.16 13.42
N THR A 109 -5.39 -8.40 14.06
CA THR A 109 -5.47 -9.34 15.19
C THR A 109 -5.05 -10.73 14.72
N GLN A 110 -4.13 -11.36 15.45
CA GLN A 110 -3.78 -12.76 15.20
C GLN A 110 -4.87 -13.66 15.76
N THR A 111 -5.29 -14.66 14.99
CA THR A 111 -6.21 -15.72 15.44
C THR A 111 -5.47 -17.06 15.47
N GLU A 112 -6.15 -18.12 15.93
CA GLU A 112 -5.57 -19.47 15.90
C GLU A 112 -5.34 -19.96 14.46
N THR A 113 -6.19 -19.55 13.52
CA THR A 113 -6.17 -19.99 12.12
C THR A 113 -5.41 -19.03 11.20
N GLU A 114 -5.34 -17.74 11.54
CA GLU A 114 -4.77 -16.69 10.69
C GLU A 114 -3.61 -15.96 11.36
N LYS A 115 -2.48 -15.92 10.66
CA LYS A 115 -1.32 -15.14 11.08
C LYS A 115 -1.64 -13.65 10.96
N ALA A 116 -1.13 -12.85 11.90
CA ALA A 116 -1.21 -11.40 11.82
C ALA A 116 -0.56 -10.86 10.54
N ILE A 117 -1.29 -10.01 9.83
CA ILE A 117 -0.85 -9.32 8.61
C ILE A 117 -0.23 -7.99 9.07
N VAL A 118 1.06 -7.79 8.79
CA VAL A 118 1.86 -6.68 9.34
C VAL A 118 1.93 -5.50 8.37
N PHE A 119 1.57 -4.33 8.86
CA PHE A 119 1.73 -3.06 8.16
C PHE A 119 2.80 -2.21 8.86
N THR A 120 3.51 -1.40 8.07
CA THR A 120 4.53 -0.48 8.57
C THR A 120 4.19 0.94 8.16
N THR A 121 4.33 1.91 9.09
CA THR A 121 4.13 3.34 8.81
C THR A 121 5.18 3.89 7.84
N GLU A 122 4.76 4.73 6.89
CA GLU A 122 5.62 5.22 5.81
C GLU A 122 6.47 6.43 6.17
N SER A 123 5.99 7.26 7.09
CA SER A 123 6.61 8.54 7.44
C SER A 123 6.46 8.84 8.93
N ASP A 124 7.37 9.64 9.45
CA ASP A 124 7.23 10.22 10.78
C ASP A 124 5.98 11.11 10.79
N PHE A 125 5.23 11.06 11.88
CA PHE A 125 4.10 11.95 12.12
C PHE A 125 4.22 12.58 13.50
N LEU A 126 4.14 13.91 13.55
CA LEU A 126 4.21 14.69 14.78
C LEU A 126 2.80 15.08 15.20
N VAL A 127 2.32 14.53 16.31
CA VAL A 127 1.06 14.94 16.93
C VAL A 127 1.33 16.19 17.75
N ASN A 128 1.02 17.36 17.19
CA ASN A 128 1.26 18.65 17.83
C ASN A 128 0.07 19.05 18.73
N PRO A 129 0.33 19.62 19.93
CA PRO A 129 -0.72 20.24 20.71
C PRO A 129 -1.24 21.48 19.97
N PRO A 130 -2.56 21.59 19.74
CA PRO A 130 -3.11 22.71 18.98
C PRO A 130 -3.06 24.00 19.81
N LYS A 131 -2.48 25.08 19.27
CA LYS A 131 -2.60 26.42 19.85
C LYS A 131 -3.66 27.21 19.11
N LEU A 132 -4.77 27.44 19.79
CA LEU A 132 -5.90 28.21 19.29
C LEU A 132 -5.59 29.71 19.43
N GLU A 133 -5.39 30.38 18.31
CA GLU A 133 -4.99 31.79 18.21
C GLU A 133 -6.15 32.74 17.91
N VAL A 134 -7.24 32.24 17.32
CA VAL A 134 -8.41 33.04 16.96
C VAL A 134 -9.67 32.18 17.00
N VAL A 135 -10.73 32.72 17.59
CA VAL A 135 -12.10 32.25 17.37
C VAL A 135 -12.89 33.41 16.76
N MET A 136 -13.57 33.18 15.64
CA MET A 136 -14.35 34.21 14.97
C MET A 136 -15.62 33.64 14.36
N SER A 137 -16.69 34.44 14.32
CA SER A 137 -17.90 34.11 13.57
C SER A 137 -17.92 34.88 12.26
N ALA A 138 -18.38 34.25 11.17
CA ALA A 138 -18.75 34.97 9.95
C ALA A 138 -20.24 34.77 9.72
N VAL A 139 -20.98 35.88 9.81
CA VAL A 139 -22.43 35.90 9.75
C VAL A 139 -22.93 36.64 8.52
N ALA A 140 -24.07 36.21 7.98
CA ALA A 140 -24.73 36.93 6.90
C ALA A 140 -25.13 38.35 7.33
N THR A 141 -24.94 39.33 6.45
CA THR A 141 -25.43 40.70 6.65
C THR A 141 -26.70 40.96 5.84
N GLN A 142 -27.44 42.03 6.16
CA GLN A 142 -28.62 42.45 5.39
C GLN A 142 -28.30 42.84 3.94
N GLN A 143 -27.03 43.10 3.60
CA GLN A 143 -26.58 43.30 2.23
C GLN A 143 -26.15 41.95 1.62
N ALA A 144 -26.86 41.54 0.56
CA ALA A 144 -26.60 40.30 -0.14
C ALA A 144 -25.12 40.19 -0.54
N HIS A 145 -24.50 39.04 -0.22
CA HIS A 145 -23.11 38.65 -0.55
C HIS A 145 -21.97 39.23 0.30
N GLN A 146 -22.25 40.02 1.35
CA GLN A 146 -21.21 40.42 2.30
C GLN A 146 -21.37 39.69 3.64
N LYS A 147 -20.28 39.06 4.11
CA LYS A 147 -20.20 38.45 5.46
C LYS A 147 -19.54 39.43 6.43
N GLN A 148 -20.10 39.57 7.61
CA GLN A 148 -19.46 40.28 8.72
C GLN A 148 -18.67 39.29 9.55
N PHE A 149 -17.38 39.58 9.77
CA PHE A 149 -16.51 38.81 10.65
C PHE A 149 -16.51 39.43 12.05
N ILE A 150 -16.80 38.62 13.07
CA ILE A 150 -16.86 39.01 14.47
C ILE A 150 -15.76 38.24 15.20
N TYR A 151 -14.77 38.95 15.74
CA TYR A 151 -13.70 38.33 16.53
C TYR A 151 -14.13 38.18 17.99
N HIS A 152 -13.91 36.99 18.54
CA HIS A 152 -14.28 36.68 19.91
C HIS A 152 -13.05 36.69 20.82
N ASN A 153 -13.22 37.15 22.06
CA ASN A 153 -12.12 37.26 23.01
C ASN A 153 -11.72 35.86 23.54
N LEU A 154 -10.58 35.35 23.08
CA LEU A 154 -10.04 34.05 23.48
C LEU A 154 -9.79 33.92 24.97
N ARG A 155 -9.44 35.00 25.68
CA ARG A 155 -9.21 34.92 27.13
C ARG A 155 -10.49 34.60 27.87
N HIS A 156 -11.63 35.08 27.38
CA HIS A 156 -12.94 34.79 27.97
C HIS A 156 -13.35 33.35 27.61
N LEU A 157 -13.17 32.96 26.34
CA LEU A 157 -13.48 31.61 25.83
C LEU A 157 -12.57 30.50 26.36
N THR A 158 -11.40 30.81 26.90
CA THR A 158 -10.53 29.79 27.52
C THR A 158 -10.75 29.68 29.02
N LYS A 159 -11.26 30.73 29.68
CA LYS A 159 -11.53 30.74 31.12
C LYS A 159 -13.00 30.47 31.49
N GLY A 160 -13.92 30.45 30.53
CA GLY A 160 -15.35 30.22 30.77
C GLY A 160 -16.08 31.47 31.29
N GLY A 161 -15.86 32.61 30.63
CA GLY A 161 -16.46 33.90 30.99
C GLY A 161 -17.79 34.18 30.28
N ASP A 162 -17.83 35.27 29.52
CA ASP A 162 -19.03 35.74 28.81
C ASP A 162 -19.52 34.76 27.74
N GLU A 163 -20.84 34.66 27.59
CA GLU A 163 -21.49 33.92 26.51
C GLU A 163 -21.37 34.69 25.19
N ILE A 164 -20.98 33.99 24.11
CA ILE A 164 -20.99 34.55 22.75
C ILE A 164 -22.01 33.84 21.87
N GLU A 165 -22.69 34.60 21.03
CA GLU A 165 -23.51 34.06 19.95
C GLU A 165 -22.60 33.65 18.78
N ILE A 166 -22.66 32.38 18.36
CA ILE A 166 -21.72 31.86 17.35
C ILE A 166 -22.18 32.09 15.90
N TYR A 167 -23.47 32.35 15.69
CA TYR A 167 -24.13 32.61 14.39
C TYR A 167 -25.07 33.82 14.48
N THR A 168 -25.79 34.16 13.39
CA THR A 168 -26.89 35.15 13.49
C THR A 168 -27.95 34.69 14.47
N ALA A 169 -28.71 35.63 15.06
CA ALA A 169 -29.75 35.35 16.06
C ALA A 169 -30.67 34.18 15.68
N VAL A 170 -31.08 34.12 14.40
CA VAL A 170 -31.61 32.90 13.75
C VAL A 170 -30.58 32.44 12.72
N PRO A 171 -29.83 31.35 12.95
CA PRO A 171 -28.70 30.96 12.11
C PRO A 171 -29.09 30.78 10.64
N GLN A 172 -28.35 31.44 9.74
CA GLN A 172 -28.56 31.36 8.31
C GLN A 172 -27.64 30.33 7.66
N VAL A 173 -28.01 29.84 6.47
CA VAL A 173 -27.11 29.00 5.66
C VAL A 173 -25.82 29.77 5.39
N ASP A 174 -24.70 29.07 5.54
CA ASP A 174 -23.33 29.58 5.42
C ASP A 174 -22.85 30.51 6.55
N ASP A 175 -23.61 30.68 7.63
CA ASP A 175 -23.03 31.16 8.88
C ASP A 175 -21.95 30.19 9.35
N CYS A 176 -20.84 30.74 9.84
CA CYS A 176 -19.64 29.97 10.14
C CYS A 176 -19.04 30.37 11.49
N LEU A 177 -18.64 29.38 12.28
CA LEU A 177 -17.75 29.55 13.44
C LEU A 177 -16.37 29.02 13.06
N TYR A 178 -15.35 29.87 13.14
CA TYR A 178 -13.97 29.55 12.79
C TYR A 178 -13.10 29.39 14.03
N PHE A 179 -12.20 28.42 13.96
CA PHE A 179 -11.10 28.17 14.89
C PHE A 179 -9.79 28.27 14.11
N GLY A 180 -8.94 29.22 14.47
CA GLY A 180 -7.65 29.49 13.84
C GLY A 180 -6.51 28.98 14.70
N PHE A 181 -5.68 28.12 14.12
CA PHE A 181 -4.53 27.50 14.79
C PHE A 181 -3.20 27.98 14.22
N SER A 182 -2.18 28.08 15.09
CA SER A 182 -0.83 28.47 14.66
C SER A 182 -0.05 27.32 14.02
N GLU A 183 -0.28 26.09 14.51
CA GLU A 183 0.35 24.86 14.04
C GLU A 183 -0.37 24.23 12.86
N ASP A 184 0.39 23.46 12.07
CA ASP A 184 -0.18 22.55 11.10
C ASP A 184 -0.80 21.34 11.82
N LEU A 185 -2.13 21.22 11.70
CA LEU A 185 -2.92 20.12 12.25
C LEU A 185 -3.41 19.16 11.17
N SER A 186 -2.76 19.16 9.99
CA SER A 186 -3.07 18.20 8.92
C SER A 186 -3.06 16.76 9.46
N HIS A 187 -4.08 15.98 9.10
CA HIS A 187 -4.23 14.58 9.50
C HIS A 187 -4.33 14.33 11.00
N HIS A 188 -4.49 15.37 11.83
CA HIS A 188 -4.71 15.22 13.27
C HIS A 188 -6.16 14.82 13.56
N ILE A 189 -6.35 14.19 14.73
CA ILE A 189 -7.65 14.09 15.36
C ILE A 189 -7.79 15.28 16.30
N LEU A 190 -8.50 16.31 15.86
CA LEU A 190 -8.79 17.49 16.66
C LEU A 190 -9.99 17.23 17.56
N SER A 191 -9.82 17.48 18.85
CA SER A 191 -10.87 17.41 19.85
C SER A 191 -11.16 18.81 20.37
N LEU A 192 -12.36 19.31 20.11
CA LEU A 192 -12.87 20.57 20.66
C LEU A 192 -13.79 20.25 21.83
N THR A 193 -13.43 20.72 23.02
CA THR A 193 -14.33 20.72 24.18
C THR A 193 -15.01 22.08 24.23
N LEU A 194 -16.32 22.09 24.06
CA LEU A 194 -17.15 23.27 23.90
C LEU A 194 -18.18 23.31 25.01
N ASP A 195 -18.22 24.40 25.77
CA ASP A 195 -19.20 24.62 26.83
C ASP A 195 -20.30 25.55 26.33
N PHE A 196 -21.54 25.06 26.23
CA PHE A 196 -22.68 25.80 25.72
C PHE A 196 -23.68 26.10 26.83
N SER A 197 -24.38 27.23 26.75
CA SER A 197 -25.55 27.47 27.60
C SER A 197 -26.66 26.47 27.26
N SER A 198 -27.30 25.88 28.27
CA SER A 198 -28.45 24.98 28.06
C SER A 198 -29.52 25.63 27.16
N ALA A 199 -30.01 24.87 26.19
CA ALA A 199 -31.05 25.29 25.24
C ALA A 199 -30.70 26.49 24.33
N GLY A 200 -29.41 26.78 24.10
CA GLY A 200 -29.00 27.86 23.19
C GLY A 200 -29.32 27.59 21.71
N GLY A 201 -29.18 26.35 21.24
CA GLY A 201 -29.37 25.94 19.84
C GLY A 201 -30.74 25.34 19.51
N ALA A 202 -31.83 25.95 19.97
CA ALA A 202 -33.17 25.39 19.86
C ALA A 202 -33.60 25.14 18.40
N GLY A 203 -34.49 24.16 18.19
CA GLY A 203 -35.17 23.90 16.92
C GLY A 203 -34.58 22.81 16.02
N ILE A 204 -33.37 22.34 16.30
CA ILE A 204 -32.74 21.24 15.56
C ILE A 204 -33.10 19.85 16.13
N ASP A 205 -32.88 18.80 15.34
CA ASP A 205 -32.75 17.43 15.85
C ASP A 205 -31.29 17.21 16.32
N PRO A 206 -31.04 16.95 17.62
CA PRO A 206 -29.71 16.68 18.16
C PRO A 206 -28.90 15.57 17.48
N THR A 207 -29.59 14.62 16.85
CA THR A 207 -28.95 13.48 16.17
C THR A 207 -28.59 13.79 14.72
N LEU A 208 -29.16 14.87 14.16
CA LEU A 208 -28.97 15.31 12.79
C LEU A 208 -28.71 16.83 12.72
N PRO A 209 -27.60 17.31 13.31
CA PRO A 209 -27.31 18.74 13.35
C PRO A 209 -27.08 19.32 11.94
N PRO A 210 -27.62 20.50 11.62
CA PRO A 210 -27.54 21.09 10.27
C PRO A 210 -26.23 21.86 10.06
N TYR A 211 -25.08 21.26 10.42
CA TYR A 211 -23.76 21.83 10.16
C TYR A 211 -22.80 20.85 9.49
N VAL A 212 -21.73 21.41 8.92
CA VAL A 212 -20.57 20.65 8.45
C VAL A 212 -19.30 21.24 9.02
N TRP A 213 -18.36 20.38 9.35
CA TRP A 213 -17.00 20.78 9.70
C TRP A 213 -16.12 20.78 8.46
N GLU A 214 -15.34 21.84 8.27
CA GLU A 214 -14.50 22.02 7.09
C GLU A 214 -13.15 22.62 7.47
N VAL A 215 -12.11 22.30 6.70
CA VAL A 215 -10.81 22.96 6.78
C VAL A 215 -10.48 23.71 5.50
N ALA A 216 -9.66 24.73 5.64
CA ALA A 216 -9.08 25.42 4.50
C ALA A 216 -8.01 24.54 3.84
N GLN A 217 -8.18 24.28 2.53
CA GLN A 217 -7.19 23.58 1.71
C GLN A 217 -6.90 24.36 0.43
N GLY A 218 -5.69 24.20 -0.11
CA GLY A 218 -5.24 24.78 -1.37
C GLY A 218 -5.00 26.29 -1.38
N ARG A 219 -4.65 26.81 -2.56
CA ARG A 219 -4.30 28.23 -2.79
C ARG A 219 -5.49 29.08 -3.24
N GLN A 220 -6.58 28.45 -3.68
CA GLN A 220 -7.77 29.17 -4.14
C GLN A 220 -8.62 29.65 -2.96
N ARG A 221 -9.29 30.79 -3.16
CA ARG A 221 -9.98 31.51 -2.10
C ARG A 221 -11.22 30.80 -1.55
N ASP A 222 -11.79 29.78 -2.20
CA ASP A 222 -13.02 29.11 -1.71
C ASP A 222 -12.88 27.59 -1.54
N GLN A 223 -11.65 27.09 -1.52
CA GLN A 223 -11.43 25.65 -1.35
C GLN A 223 -11.49 25.28 0.15
N TRP A 224 -12.66 24.77 0.54
CA TRP A 224 -12.95 24.20 1.85
C TRP A 224 -13.27 22.73 1.68
N VAL A 225 -12.65 21.87 2.49
CA VAL A 225 -12.84 20.42 2.42
C VAL A 225 -13.50 19.93 3.69
N ARG A 226 -14.53 19.10 3.54
CA ARG A 226 -15.29 18.53 4.65
C ARG A 226 -14.39 17.62 5.48
N CYS A 227 -14.61 17.67 6.79
CA CYS A 227 -13.97 16.79 7.76
C CYS A 227 -14.93 15.69 8.16
N ASP A 228 -14.38 14.54 8.54
CA ASP A 228 -15.15 13.49 9.17
C ASP A 228 -15.28 13.77 10.66
N ILE A 229 -16.51 13.67 11.17
CA ILE A 229 -16.79 13.75 12.60
C ILE A 229 -16.74 12.34 13.15
N ASP A 230 -15.84 12.10 14.10
CA ASP A 230 -15.73 10.82 14.82
C ASP A 230 -16.80 10.72 15.92
N MET A 231 -17.00 11.83 16.63
CA MET A 231 -17.94 11.94 17.74
C MET A 231 -18.38 13.39 17.89
N ASP A 232 -19.66 13.58 18.20
CA ASP A 232 -20.22 14.85 18.66
C ASP A 232 -21.15 14.59 19.85
N SER A 233 -20.71 14.99 21.04
CA SER A 233 -21.52 14.89 22.26
C SER A 233 -22.24 16.21 22.60
N THR A 234 -22.12 17.24 21.77
CA THR A 234 -22.74 18.56 22.01
C THR A 234 -24.21 18.62 21.60
N ARG A 235 -24.73 17.53 21.00
CA ARG A 235 -26.12 17.44 20.53
C ARG A 235 -26.47 18.55 19.54
N GLY A 236 -25.52 18.84 18.64
CA GLY A 236 -25.61 19.98 17.72
C GLY A 236 -25.53 21.32 18.44
N PHE A 237 -24.50 21.52 19.27
CA PHE A 237 -24.28 22.76 20.03
C PHE A 237 -25.40 23.13 21.03
N ASN A 238 -26.19 22.15 21.49
CA ASN A 238 -27.25 22.36 22.48
C ASN A 238 -26.80 22.14 23.93
N GLU A 239 -25.77 21.31 24.10
CA GLU A 239 -25.22 20.93 25.39
C GLU A 239 -23.69 21.03 25.36
N SER A 240 -23.11 21.26 26.53
CA SER A 240 -21.67 21.23 26.71
C SER A 240 -21.14 19.84 26.44
N GLY A 241 -20.06 19.75 25.68
CA GLY A 241 -19.58 18.46 25.21
C GLY A 241 -18.30 18.57 24.41
N ARG A 242 -18.02 17.49 23.69
CA ARG A 242 -16.82 17.36 22.87
C ARG A 242 -17.19 16.96 21.45
N ILE A 243 -16.49 17.56 20.50
CA ILE A 243 -16.50 17.16 19.10
C ILE A 243 -15.11 16.69 18.72
N GLN A 244 -15.02 15.49 18.14
CA GLN A 244 -13.79 14.92 17.62
C GLN A 244 -13.86 14.85 16.09
N ILE A 245 -12.85 15.41 15.45
CA ILE A 245 -12.83 15.66 14.02
C ILE A 245 -11.52 15.12 13.45
N HIS A 246 -11.62 14.31 12.40
CA HIS A 246 -10.45 13.91 11.60
C HIS A 246 -10.18 15.01 10.58
N LEU A 247 -9.05 15.70 10.75
CA LEU A 247 -8.68 16.80 9.87
C LEU A 247 -7.99 16.24 8.61
N PRO A 248 -8.44 16.59 7.39
CA PRO A 248 -7.69 16.27 6.20
C PRO A 248 -6.44 17.17 6.11
N GLN A 249 -5.74 17.12 4.98
CA GLN A 249 -4.62 18.04 4.75
C GLN A 249 -5.11 19.49 4.80
N MET A 250 -4.44 20.32 5.58
CA MET A 250 -4.74 21.74 5.74
C MET A 250 -3.69 22.59 5.04
N ASN A 251 -4.06 23.82 4.69
CA ASN A 251 -3.10 24.84 4.28
C ASN A 251 -3.30 26.10 5.10
N ARG A 252 -2.17 26.71 5.49
CA ARG A 252 -2.19 28.02 6.13
C ARG A 252 -2.82 29.03 5.17
N ARG A 253 -3.81 29.77 5.64
CA ARG A 253 -4.63 30.65 4.79
C ARG A 253 -4.91 31.97 5.48
N ARG A 254 -4.83 33.04 4.70
CA ARG A 254 -5.28 34.36 5.13
C ARG A 254 -6.81 34.43 5.07
N LEU A 255 -7.44 34.65 6.20
CA LEU A 255 -8.87 34.94 6.33
C LEU A 255 -9.02 36.23 7.13
N ASN A 256 -9.68 37.23 6.54
CA ASN A 256 -9.69 38.59 7.05
C ASN A 256 -8.25 39.13 7.28
N GLU A 257 -7.88 39.44 8.52
CA GLU A 257 -6.57 39.99 8.88
C GLU A 257 -5.57 38.93 9.36
N GLN A 258 -5.98 37.66 9.48
CA GLN A 258 -5.22 36.62 10.15
C GLN A 258 -4.80 35.51 9.19
N THR A 259 -3.57 35.01 9.32
CA THR A 259 -3.02 33.93 8.48
C THR A 259 -2.69 32.71 9.34
N LEU A 260 -3.62 31.76 9.40
CA LEU A 260 -3.63 30.61 10.31
C LEU A 260 -4.10 29.34 9.58
N TYR A 261 -4.06 28.21 10.28
CA TYR A 261 -4.72 26.98 9.87
C TYR A 261 -6.16 27.02 10.38
N TRP A 262 -7.13 27.01 9.46
CA TRP A 262 -8.54 27.24 9.80
C TRP A 262 -9.35 25.95 9.77
N VAL A 263 -10.06 25.72 10.87
CA VAL A 263 -11.16 24.76 10.97
C VAL A 263 -12.44 25.55 11.18
N ARG A 264 -13.53 25.22 10.48
CA ARG A 264 -14.82 25.90 10.66
C ARG A 264 -15.98 24.93 10.81
N ALA A 265 -16.95 25.31 11.63
CA ALA A 265 -18.30 24.75 11.60
C ALA A 265 -19.18 25.69 10.79
N ARG A 266 -19.81 25.18 9.72
CA ARG A 266 -20.66 25.96 8.83
C ARG A 266 -22.08 25.42 8.84
N VAL A 267 -23.07 26.29 9.01
CA VAL A 267 -24.49 25.94 8.85
C VAL A 267 -24.73 25.56 7.39
N LYS A 268 -25.23 24.36 7.15
CA LYS A 268 -25.52 23.87 5.79
C LYS A 268 -26.99 24.06 5.44
N GLY A 269 -27.27 24.21 4.14
CA GLY A 269 -28.62 24.04 3.62
C GLY A 269 -29.12 22.62 3.84
N ILE A 270 -30.41 22.49 4.17
CA ILE A 270 -31.09 21.21 4.38
C ILE A 270 -31.82 20.85 3.09
N SER A 271 -31.50 19.70 2.50
CA SER A 271 -32.20 19.20 1.32
C SER A 271 -33.59 18.66 1.67
N PRO A 272 -34.52 18.56 0.70
CA PRO A 272 -35.84 17.97 0.94
C PRO A 272 -35.79 16.54 1.48
N LEU A 273 -34.77 15.77 1.12
CA LEU A 273 -34.56 14.40 1.62
C LEU A 273 -34.15 14.41 3.09
N GLU A 274 -33.19 15.25 3.47
CA GLU A 274 -32.73 15.38 4.86
C GLU A 274 -33.85 15.91 5.77
N GLN A 275 -34.68 16.83 5.25
CA GLN A 275 -35.83 17.34 5.98
C GLN A 275 -36.87 16.25 6.27
N ARG A 276 -37.08 15.30 5.34
CA ARG A 276 -37.93 14.12 5.55
C ARG A 276 -37.31 13.12 6.53
N GLN A 277 -35.97 13.06 6.60
CA GLN A 277 -35.24 12.24 7.58
C GLN A 277 -35.24 12.84 8.99
N GLY A 278 -35.79 14.04 9.18
CA GLY A 278 -35.92 14.67 10.50
C GLY A 278 -34.99 15.85 10.74
N MET A 279 -34.06 16.16 9.82
CA MET A 279 -33.20 17.32 9.96
C MET A 279 -34.02 18.62 9.99
N ARG A 280 -33.65 19.52 10.90
CA ARG A 280 -34.30 20.82 11.14
C ARG A 280 -33.25 21.92 11.28
N SER A 281 -33.63 23.15 10.96
CA SER A 281 -32.79 24.34 11.11
C SER A 281 -32.81 24.84 12.56
N TYR A 282 -31.77 25.55 12.96
CA TYR A 282 -31.77 26.30 14.20
C TYR A 282 -32.85 27.39 14.20
N GLN A 283 -33.52 27.55 15.34
CA GLN A 283 -34.46 28.64 15.64
C GLN A 283 -33.79 29.73 16.47
N SER A 284 -32.74 29.39 17.22
CA SER A 284 -31.92 30.32 17.99
C SER A 284 -30.44 29.99 17.86
N THR A 285 -29.60 31.03 17.95
CA THR A 285 -28.14 30.90 17.89
C THR A 285 -27.58 30.21 19.15
N PRO A 286 -26.74 29.16 19.00
CA PRO A 286 -26.04 28.59 20.14
C PRO A 286 -25.16 29.63 20.84
N ARG A 287 -25.14 29.58 22.17
CA ARG A 287 -24.32 30.47 23.00
C ARG A 287 -23.16 29.72 23.63
N LEU A 288 -21.95 30.04 23.21
CA LEU A 288 -20.71 29.40 23.62
C LEU A 288 -20.06 30.16 24.77
N LYS A 289 -19.70 29.45 25.85
CA LYS A 289 -19.00 29.97 27.03
C LYS A 289 -17.51 29.69 26.98
N GLN A 290 -17.14 28.48 26.56
CA GLN A 290 -15.76 28.03 26.55
C GLN A 290 -15.46 27.19 25.32
N ALA A 291 -14.26 27.36 24.77
CA ALA A 291 -13.72 26.49 23.73
C ALA A 291 -12.27 26.13 24.05
N LEU A 292 -12.02 24.82 24.18
CA LEU A 292 -10.69 24.26 24.38
C LEU A 292 -10.37 23.28 23.25
N ALA A 293 -9.16 23.36 22.72
CA ALA A 293 -8.69 22.51 21.64
C ALA A 293 -7.58 21.57 22.13
N HIS A 294 -7.68 20.30 21.73
CA HIS A 294 -6.71 19.27 22.06
C HIS A 294 -6.47 18.35 20.86
N ALA A 295 -5.24 17.86 20.70
CA ALA A 295 -4.97 16.75 19.79
C ALA A 295 -5.23 15.43 20.51
N ARG A 296 -5.95 14.52 19.85
CA ARG A 296 -6.23 13.16 20.35
C ARG A 296 -5.52 12.08 19.57
N GLY A 297 -4.70 12.44 18.58
CA GLY A 297 -4.03 11.48 17.72
C GLY A 297 -3.78 12.03 16.33
N GLY A 298 -3.46 11.13 15.42
CA GLY A 298 -3.25 11.45 14.02
C GLY A 298 -3.33 10.22 13.12
N THR A 299 -3.48 10.48 11.82
CA THR A 299 -3.60 9.45 10.80
C THR A 299 -2.38 9.49 9.89
N VAL A 300 -1.72 8.35 9.71
CA VAL A 300 -0.53 8.19 8.87
C VAL A 300 -0.74 7.03 7.89
N TRP A 301 -0.13 7.12 6.71
CA TRP A 301 -0.15 6.02 5.75
C TRP A 301 0.72 4.87 6.23
N ALA A 302 0.19 3.65 6.09
CA ALA A 302 0.92 2.41 6.31
C ALA A 302 0.79 1.49 5.09
N ARG A 303 1.81 0.66 4.84
CA ARG A 303 1.81 -0.37 3.79
C ARG A 303 1.91 -1.76 4.39
N HIS A 304 1.30 -2.75 3.73
CA HIS A 304 1.48 -4.16 4.06
C HIS A 304 2.91 -4.58 3.73
N MET A 305 3.80 -4.39 4.69
CA MET A 305 5.22 -4.66 4.55
C MET A 305 5.85 -4.86 5.93
N GLN A 306 6.92 -5.64 5.95
CA GLN A 306 7.85 -5.76 7.06
C GLN A 306 9.24 -5.35 6.59
N THR A 307 9.96 -4.58 7.40
CA THR A 307 11.35 -4.19 7.11
C THR A 307 12.31 -5.08 7.86
N LEU A 308 13.24 -5.70 7.14
CA LEU A 308 14.36 -6.43 7.71
C LEU A 308 15.63 -5.64 7.50
N THR A 309 16.54 -5.69 8.48
CA THR A 309 17.81 -4.97 8.43
C THR A 309 18.97 -5.88 8.80
N ASN A 310 20.14 -5.60 8.23
CA ASN A 310 21.41 -6.26 8.50
C ASN A 310 21.35 -7.79 8.44
N GLU A 311 20.65 -8.34 7.45
CA GLU A 311 20.59 -9.79 7.28
C GLU A 311 21.90 -10.31 6.70
N LEU A 312 22.60 -11.17 7.44
CA LEU A 312 23.74 -11.91 6.93
C LEU A 312 23.24 -13.07 6.05
N LEU A 313 23.43 -12.95 4.75
CA LEU A 313 23.02 -13.97 3.77
C LEU A 313 24.01 -15.13 3.70
N GLY A 314 25.29 -14.86 3.98
CA GLY A 314 26.35 -15.85 3.96
C GLY A 314 27.74 -15.25 3.89
N LYS A 315 28.75 -16.11 3.75
CA LYS A 315 30.14 -15.73 3.54
C LYS A 315 30.60 -16.12 2.15
N SER A 316 31.38 -15.25 1.53
CA SER A 316 31.92 -15.54 0.22
C SER A 316 33.03 -16.59 0.29
N ASP A 317 33.03 -17.53 -0.65
CA ASP A 317 34.11 -18.50 -0.84
C ASP A 317 35.20 -18.01 -1.81
N GLY A 318 35.00 -16.84 -2.43
CA GLY A 318 35.91 -16.25 -3.43
C GLY A 318 35.79 -16.84 -4.84
N THR A 319 34.75 -17.64 -5.12
CA THR A 319 34.51 -18.22 -6.45
C THR A 319 33.59 -17.35 -7.31
N PRO A 320 33.70 -17.37 -8.65
CA PRO A 320 32.78 -16.65 -9.53
C PRO A 320 31.35 -17.23 -9.48
N GLY A 321 30.34 -16.39 -9.70
CA GLY A 321 28.96 -16.87 -9.88
C GLY A 321 28.23 -17.30 -8.61
N GLN A 322 28.75 -16.94 -7.43
CA GLN A 322 28.15 -17.24 -6.13
C GLN A 322 26.70 -16.74 -6.02
N ARG A 323 25.89 -17.49 -5.26
CA ARG A 323 24.47 -17.21 -5.04
C ARG A 323 24.13 -17.26 -3.56
N PHE A 324 23.25 -16.36 -3.15
CA PHE A 324 22.74 -16.24 -1.80
C PHE A 324 21.23 -16.04 -1.85
N ARG A 325 20.52 -16.35 -0.77
CA ARG A 325 19.06 -16.17 -0.69
C ARG A 325 18.68 -15.44 0.58
N THR A 326 17.67 -14.58 0.48
CA THR A 326 17.05 -13.97 1.66
C THR A 326 16.27 -15.01 2.44
N ARG A 327 16.12 -14.77 3.74
CA ARG A 327 15.35 -15.62 4.66
C ARG A 327 13.85 -15.55 4.37
N LEU A 328 13.36 -14.37 4.02
CA LEU A 328 11.95 -14.13 3.72
C LEU A 328 11.80 -13.72 2.25
N GLN A 329 10.73 -14.21 1.63
CA GLN A 329 10.33 -13.94 0.26
C GLN A 329 8.79 -14.02 0.14
N PRO A 330 8.19 -13.39 -0.88
CA PRO A 330 8.81 -12.48 -1.86
C PRO A 330 9.26 -11.14 -1.27
N VAL A 331 10.21 -10.48 -1.94
CA VAL A 331 10.78 -9.17 -1.60
C VAL A 331 10.12 -8.08 -2.45
N LEU A 332 9.65 -7.00 -1.81
CA LEU A 332 9.05 -5.84 -2.46
C LEU A 332 10.04 -5.10 -3.34
N ALA A 333 9.57 -4.45 -4.41
CA ALA A 333 10.36 -3.63 -5.31
C ALA A 333 11.38 -2.74 -4.55
N ARG A 334 12.65 -2.76 -4.98
CA ARG A 334 13.76 -2.12 -4.27
C ARG A 334 13.60 -0.60 -4.24
N GLU A 335 13.74 -0.03 -3.05
CA GLU A 335 13.86 1.41 -2.83
C GLU A 335 15.34 1.82 -2.69
N ALA A 336 15.59 3.13 -2.78
CA ALA A 336 16.93 3.67 -2.61
C ALA A 336 17.51 3.30 -1.24
N GLY A 337 18.72 2.73 -1.23
CA GLY A 337 19.41 2.29 -0.01
C GLY A 337 19.17 0.83 0.38
N GLU A 338 18.27 0.11 -0.31
CA GLU A 338 18.09 -1.34 -0.16
C GLU A 338 19.14 -2.10 -0.98
N VAL A 339 20.38 -2.11 -0.51
CA VAL A 339 21.53 -2.65 -1.25
C VAL A 339 22.24 -3.78 -0.51
N VAL A 340 22.88 -4.64 -1.29
CA VAL A 340 23.83 -5.64 -0.77
C VAL A 340 25.14 -4.94 -0.40
N ARG A 341 25.60 -5.19 0.82
CA ARG A 341 26.91 -4.79 1.32
C ARG A 341 27.79 -6.01 1.47
N VAL A 342 28.99 -5.92 0.92
CA VAL A 342 30.04 -6.93 1.10
C VAL A 342 31.04 -6.38 2.11
N GLU A 343 31.31 -7.12 3.18
CA GLU A 343 32.24 -6.69 4.24
C GLU A 343 33.34 -7.70 4.49
N LEU A 344 34.60 -7.28 4.45
CA LEU A 344 35.74 -8.11 4.82
C LEU A 344 36.32 -7.61 6.15
N GLY A 345 36.37 -8.48 7.16
CA GLY A 345 36.85 -8.10 8.49
C GLY A 345 36.08 -6.93 9.13
N GLY A 346 34.78 -6.81 8.84
CA GLY A 346 33.93 -5.72 9.32
C GLY A 346 34.07 -4.39 8.56
N THR A 347 34.89 -4.33 7.52
CA THR A 347 35.07 -3.15 6.68
C THR A 347 34.37 -3.34 5.33
N PRO A 348 33.62 -2.33 4.81
CA PRO A 348 33.00 -2.41 3.49
C PRO A 348 34.03 -2.66 2.37
N ALA A 349 33.83 -3.73 1.61
CA ALA A 349 34.66 -4.13 0.48
C ALA A 349 34.06 -3.61 -0.84
N GLY A 350 34.11 -2.29 -1.02
CA GLY A 350 33.58 -1.59 -2.18
C GLY A 350 32.07 -1.36 -2.14
N ARG A 351 31.58 -0.47 -3.00
CA ARG A 351 30.15 -0.23 -3.21
C ARG A 351 29.65 -1.17 -4.29
N TRP A 352 28.71 -2.03 -3.93
CA TRP A 352 28.08 -2.95 -4.87
C TRP A 352 26.79 -2.35 -5.42
N GLN A 353 26.53 -2.58 -6.71
CA GLN A 353 25.37 -2.06 -7.43
C GLN A 353 24.53 -3.20 -7.98
N GLU A 354 23.22 -3.10 -7.77
CA GLU A 354 22.25 -3.97 -8.40
C GLU A 354 22.11 -3.63 -9.88
N ILE A 355 22.18 -4.66 -10.72
CA ILE A 355 21.94 -4.58 -12.16
C ILE A 355 20.95 -5.66 -12.60
N THR A 356 20.39 -5.50 -13.81
CA THR A 356 19.44 -6.46 -14.37
C THR A 356 20.13 -7.77 -14.75
N ASP A 357 21.27 -7.67 -15.42
CA ASP A 357 22.08 -8.78 -15.94
C ASP A 357 23.55 -8.39 -16.06
N PHE A 358 24.44 -9.36 -16.21
CA PHE A 358 25.90 -9.13 -16.19
C PHE A 358 26.53 -8.85 -17.57
N ALA A 359 25.77 -8.82 -18.67
CA ALA A 359 26.35 -8.80 -20.03
C ALA A 359 27.27 -7.59 -20.26
N GLY A 360 26.93 -6.44 -19.67
CA GLY A 360 27.73 -5.21 -19.72
C GLY A 360 28.81 -5.06 -18.64
N SER A 361 28.95 -6.03 -17.72
CA SER A 361 29.86 -5.89 -16.56
C SER A 361 31.31 -6.24 -16.91
N ALA A 362 32.24 -5.38 -16.46
CA ALA A 362 33.67 -5.63 -16.47
C ALA A 362 34.12 -6.42 -15.23
N ALA A 363 35.33 -6.97 -15.27
CA ALA A 363 35.88 -7.82 -14.21
C ALA A 363 36.09 -7.13 -12.85
N ALA A 364 36.12 -5.79 -12.83
CA ALA A 364 36.30 -4.98 -11.62
C ALA A 364 34.99 -4.36 -11.12
N ASP A 365 33.89 -4.52 -11.86
CA ASP A 365 32.62 -3.89 -11.52
C ASP A 365 31.95 -4.65 -10.38
N ASN A 366 31.72 -3.97 -9.25
CA ASN A 366 31.05 -4.53 -8.09
C ASN A 366 29.55 -4.64 -8.36
N HIS A 367 29.15 -5.61 -9.19
CA HIS A 367 27.78 -5.81 -9.62
C HIS A 367 27.16 -7.08 -9.03
N TYR A 368 25.87 -7.02 -8.75
CA TYR A 368 25.05 -8.17 -8.40
C TYR A 368 23.67 -8.08 -9.05
N THR A 369 22.98 -9.21 -9.19
CA THR A 369 21.57 -9.24 -9.58
C THR A 369 20.73 -9.73 -8.40
N PHE A 370 19.53 -9.18 -8.21
CA PHE A 370 18.60 -9.61 -7.16
C PHE A 370 17.23 -9.96 -7.75
N ASP A 371 16.82 -11.22 -7.62
CA ASP A 371 15.48 -11.67 -7.97
C ASP A 371 14.53 -11.52 -6.77
N SER A 372 13.44 -10.80 -7.01
CA SER A 372 12.51 -10.37 -5.95
C SER A 372 11.58 -11.48 -5.49
N VAL A 373 11.20 -12.36 -6.40
CA VAL A 373 10.19 -13.38 -6.15
C VAL A 373 10.84 -14.55 -5.40
N SER A 374 12.02 -14.96 -5.86
CA SER A 374 12.79 -16.06 -5.26
C SER A 374 13.70 -15.62 -4.11
N GLY A 375 14.01 -14.33 -3.99
CA GLY A 375 14.96 -13.81 -3.01
C GLY A 375 16.43 -14.09 -3.36
N GLU A 376 16.73 -14.55 -4.58
CA GLU A 376 18.08 -14.93 -4.99
C GLU A 376 18.94 -13.71 -5.38
N ILE A 377 20.09 -13.59 -4.72
CA ILE A 377 21.16 -12.65 -5.05
C ILE A 377 22.28 -13.43 -5.72
N ARG A 378 22.74 -12.97 -6.88
CA ARG A 378 23.82 -13.60 -7.65
C ARG A 378 24.92 -12.60 -7.93
N PHE A 379 26.17 -13.08 -7.90
CA PHE A 379 27.36 -12.34 -8.28
C PHE A 379 27.88 -12.75 -9.66
N GLY A 380 28.73 -11.93 -10.26
CA GLY A 380 29.22 -12.09 -11.63
C GLY A 380 29.89 -13.44 -11.89
N PRO A 381 29.53 -14.15 -12.98
CA PRO A 381 30.17 -15.41 -13.35
C PRO A 381 31.52 -15.17 -14.07
N ALA A 382 32.33 -16.23 -14.15
CA ALA A 382 33.50 -16.29 -15.01
C ALA A 382 33.26 -17.32 -16.12
N ILE A 383 33.38 -16.91 -17.38
CA ILE A 383 33.09 -17.74 -18.55
C ILE A 383 34.34 -17.84 -19.41
N ARG A 384 34.72 -19.07 -19.77
CA ARG A 384 35.79 -19.32 -20.73
C ARG A 384 35.32 -18.95 -22.14
N GLN A 385 36.10 -18.10 -22.80
CA GLN A 385 35.88 -17.65 -24.17
C GLN A 385 36.46 -18.65 -25.18
N ARG A 386 36.11 -18.49 -26.46
CA ARG A 386 36.57 -19.38 -27.55
C ARG A 386 38.09 -19.35 -27.75
N ASP A 387 38.73 -18.22 -27.43
CA ASP A 387 40.18 -18.05 -27.43
C ASP A 387 40.89 -18.69 -26.22
N GLY A 388 40.13 -19.34 -25.32
CA GLY A 388 40.63 -19.97 -24.10
C GLY A 388 40.76 -19.03 -22.91
N MET A 389 40.61 -17.71 -23.08
CA MET A 389 40.69 -16.74 -21.99
C MET A 389 39.46 -16.82 -21.09
N ILE A 390 39.65 -16.60 -19.79
CA ILE A 390 38.55 -16.52 -18.83
C ILE A 390 38.14 -15.06 -18.70
N ARG A 391 36.90 -14.75 -19.11
CA ARG A 391 36.30 -13.43 -18.91
C ARG A 391 35.42 -13.45 -17.65
N ARG A 392 35.63 -12.48 -16.77
CA ARG A 392 34.77 -12.24 -15.59
C ARG A 392 33.74 -11.17 -15.93
N PHE A 393 32.49 -11.42 -15.57
CA PHE A 393 31.35 -10.54 -15.80
C PHE A 393 30.90 -9.91 -14.47
N GLY A 394 31.79 -9.12 -13.87
CA GLY A 394 31.65 -8.59 -12.52
C GLY A 394 32.80 -8.99 -11.60
N ALA A 395 33.04 -8.18 -10.58
CA ALA A 395 33.94 -8.46 -9.48
C ALA A 395 33.42 -9.65 -8.66
N ILE A 396 34.35 -10.38 -8.05
CA ILE A 396 34.04 -11.50 -7.17
C ILE A 396 34.21 -11.00 -5.73
N PRO A 397 33.21 -11.19 -4.85
CA PRO A 397 33.36 -10.83 -3.44
C PRO A 397 34.60 -11.51 -2.84
N PRO A 398 35.42 -10.80 -2.05
CA PRO A 398 36.63 -11.37 -1.46
C PRO A 398 36.30 -12.59 -0.60
N ARG A 399 37.15 -13.63 -0.66
CA ARG A 399 36.98 -14.82 0.19
C ARG A 399 36.91 -14.45 1.66
N GLY A 400 35.92 -14.98 2.37
CA GLY A 400 35.65 -14.69 3.76
C GLY A 400 34.85 -13.41 4.00
N ALA A 401 34.53 -12.64 2.97
CA ALA A 401 33.67 -11.46 3.11
C ALA A 401 32.22 -11.88 3.45
N ASN A 402 31.60 -11.17 4.37
CA ASN A 402 30.19 -11.30 4.70
C ASN A 402 29.35 -10.63 3.61
N ILE A 403 28.31 -11.32 3.14
CA ILE A 403 27.32 -10.77 2.23
C ILE A 403 26.09 -10.41 3.06
N ILE A 404 25.82 -9.11 3.17
CA ILE A 404 24.81 -8.58 4.09
C ILE A 404 23.81 -7.75 3.29
N LEU A 405 22.52 -8.02 3.48
CA LEU A 405 21.46 -7.15 2.97
C LEU A 405 21.15 -6.12 4.05
N GLN A 406 21.55 -4.86 3.83
CA GLN A 406 21.48 -3.83 4.87
C GLN A 406 20.06 -3.53 5.29
N ARG A 407 19.16 -3.48 4.30
CA ARG A 407 17.73 -3.28 4.48
C ARG A 407 17.01 -3.86 3.27
N TYR A 408 15.90 -4.54 3.53
CA TYR A 408 14.96 -4.94 2.49
C TYR A 408 13.56 -5.10 3.08
N ARG A 409 12.56 -5.14 2.20
CA ARG A 409 11.16 -5.24 2.60
C ARG A 409 10.50 -6.46 1.99
N VAL A 410 9.69 -7.12 2.79
CA VAL A 410 8.87 -8.27 2.39
C VAL A 410 7.41 -7.97 2.68
N GLY A 411 6.52 -8.75 2.10
CA GLY A 411 5.07 -8.58 2.25
C GLY A 411 4.42 -8.31 0.90
N GLY A 412 3.46 -7.40 0.91
CA GLY A 412 2.54 -7.20 -0.19
C GLY A 412 1.66 -8.41 -0.46
N GLY A 413 1.15 -8.54 -1.68
CA GLY A 413 0.18 -9.58 -1.97
C GLY A 413 -1.26 -9.18 -1.66
N ILE A 414 -2.19 -10.01 -2.14
CA ILE A 414 -3.63 -9.78 -1.97
C ILE A 414 -4.07 -9.86 -0.52
N ASN A 415 -3.32 -10.61 0.32
CA ASN A 415 -3.58 -10.73 1.76
C ASN A 415 -3.48 -9.38 2.49
N GLY A 416 -2.74 -8.41 1.94
CA GLY A 416 -2.71 -7.06 2.48
C GLY A 416 -4.02 -6.28 2.27
N ASN A 417 -4.93 -6.74 1.42
CA ASN A 417 -6.20 -6.07 1.18
C ASN A 417 -7.21 -6.43 2.29
N VAL A 418 -7.18 -5.69 3.38
CA VAL A 418 -8.02 -5.94 4.57
C VAL A 418 -9.11 -4.87 4.73
N ASP A 419 -10.22 -5.25 5.34
CA ASP A 419 -11.37 -4.35 5.56
C ASP A 419 -11.10 -3.26 6.61
N THR A 420 -12.01 -2.29 6.70
CA THR A 420 -12.03 -1.26 7.74
C THR A 420 -12.01 -1.89 9.13
N GLY A 421 -11.16 -1.36 10.02
CA GLY A 421 -11.02 -1.82 11.40
C GLY A 421 -10.20 -3.12 11.58
N ALA A 422 -9.76 -3.76 10.50
CA ALA A 422 -8.96 -4.97 10.57
C ALA A 422 -7.56 -4.72 11.16
N ILE A 423 -6.92 -3.60 10.82
CA ILE A 423 -5.60 -3.20 11.32
C ILE A 423 -5.79 -2.50 12.66
N ASN A 424 -5.66 -3.22 13.78
CA ASN A 424 -6.05 -2.74 15.11
C ASN A 424 -5.04 -3.05 16.23
N THR A 425 -3.92 -3.70 15.90
CA THR A 425 -2.93 -4.17 16.88
C THR A 425 -1.61 -3.42 16.71
N LEU A 426 -1.06 -2.86 17.79
CA LEU A 426 0.30 -2.31 17.82
C LEU A 426 1.30 -3.45 18.07
N LYS A 427 2.29 -3.65 17.19
CA LYS A 427 3.37 -4.64 17.40
C LYS A 427 4.50 -4.08 18.26
N SER A 428 4.75 -2.78 18.12
CA SER A 428 5.68 -2.01 18.96
C SER A 428 4.91 -0.95 19.74
N GLY A 429 5.16 -0.85 21.05
CA GLY A 429 4.58 0.21 21.88
C GLY A 429 5.10 1.59 21.48
N ILE A 430 4.21 2.56 21.37
CA ILE A 430 4.54 3.97 21.15
C ILE A 430 4.12 4.74 22.42
N PRO A 431 4.99 5.58 22.99
CA PRO A 431 4.62 6.38 24.16
C PRO A 431 3.32 7.16 23.93
N PHE A 432 2.44 7.14 24.94
CA PHE A 432 1.15 7.85 24.98
C PHE A 432 0.09 7.40 23.97
N VAL A 433 0.36 6.38 23.14
CA VAL A 433 -0.62 5.81 22.21
C VAL A 433 -1.27 4.58 22.86
N ASP A 434 -2.60 4.49 22.85
CA ASP A 434 -3.34 3.36 23.42
C ASP A 434 -4.15 2.55 22.40
N ARG A 435 -4.47 3.14 21.24
CA ARG A 435 -5.29 2.49 20.23
C ARG A 435 -4.83 2.85 18.82
N VAL A 436 -4.89 1.87 17.93
CA VAL A 436 -4.66 2.03 16.49
C VAL A 436 -5.83 1.40 15.73
N LEU A 437 -6.26 2.03 14.64
CA LEU A 437 -7.27 1.47 13.74
C LEU A 437 -7.16 2.03 12.32
N ASN A 438 -7.44 1.24 11.29
CA ASN A 438 -7.68 1.77 9.94
C ASN A 438 -9.16 2.13 9.75
N ARG A 439 -9.45 3.39 9.40
CA ARG A 439 -10.83 3.86 9.12
C ARG A 439 -11.30 3.52 7.72
N GLU A 440 -10.36 3.26 6.82
CA GLU A 440 -10.59 2.86 5.45
C GLU A 440 -9.96 1.48 5.19
N PRO A 441 -10.52 0.67 4.27
CA PRO A 441 -9.91 -0.60 3.90
C PRO A 441 -8.52 -0.40 3.30
N ALA A 442 -7.62 -1.34 3.56
CA ALA A 442 -6.34 -1.40 2.87
C ALA A 442 -6.55 -1.92 1.45
N ARG A 443 -5.97 -1.25 0.46
CA ARG A 443 -6.12 -1.60 -0.96
C ARG A 443 -4.81 -1.48 -1.73
N GLY A 444 -4.77 -2.13 -2.89
CA GLY A 444 -3.65 -2.06 -3.82
C GLY A 444 -2.63 -3.18 -3.68
N GLY A 445 -2.88 -4.17 -2.82
CA GLY A 445 -2.05 -5.36 -2.70
C GLY A 445 -2.25 -6.30 -3.90
N LEU A 446 -1.15 -6.72 -4.53
CA LEU A 446 -1.12 -7.73 -5.60
C LEU A 446 -0.04 -8.76 -5.31
N ASP A 447 -0.33 -10.03 -5.57
CA ASP A 447 0.66 -11.10 -5.43
C ASP A 447 1.81 -10.93 -6.42
N ALA A 448 2.93 -11.60 -6.12
CA ALA A 448 4.02 -11.73 -7.07
C ALA A 448 3.49 -12.35 -8.37
N GLU A 449 4.00 -11.90 -9.50
CA GLU A 449 3.55 -12.38 -10.80
C GLU A 449 3.81 -13.89 -10.93
N THR A 450 2.78 -14.63 -11.34
CA THR A 450 2.91 -16.06 -11.62
C THR A 450 3.58 -16.29 -12.98
N ILE A 451 4.09 -17.51 -13.20
CA ILE A 451 4.67 -17.89 -14.49
C ILE A 451 3.63 -17.72 -15.61
N GLU A 452 2.38 -18.15 -15.41
CA GLU A 452 1.31 -18.03 -16.40
C GLU A 452 1.00 -16.57 -16.75
N GLN A 453 0.98 -15.68 -15.76
CA GLN A 453 0.80 -14.25 -15.98
C GLN A 453 1.97 -13.66 -16.78
N ALA A 454 3.20 -14.05 -16.45
CA ALA A 454 4.39 -13.62 -17.19
C ALA A 454 4.37 -14.12 -18.64
N MET A 455 3.89 -15.34 -18.89
CA MET A 455 3.70 -15.88 -20.24
C MET A 455 2.68 -15.06 -21.04
N MET A 456 1.61 -14.57 -20.40
CA MET A 456 0.63 -13.69 -21.03
C MET A 456 1.16 -12.27 -21.26
N ARG A 457 2.03 -11.77 -20.38
CA ARG A 457 2.66 -10.44 -20.50
C ARG A 457 3.76 -10.40 -21.56
N ALA A 458 4.51 -11.49 -21.74
CA ALA A 458 5.72 -11.52 -22.55
C ALA A 458 5.54 -11.06 -24.01
N PRO A 459 4.51 -11.50 -24.76
CA PRO A 459 4.31 -11.06 -26.14
C PRO A 459 4.14 -9.53 -26.26
N SER A 460 3.36 -8.94 -25.34
CA SER A 460 3.13 -7.49 -25.30
C SER A 460 4.41 -6.71 -24.99
N LEU A 461 5.24 -7.24 -24.09
CA LEU A 461 6.54 -6.65 -23.76
C LEU A 461 7.51 -6.71 -24.95
N ILE A 462 7.62 -7.86 -25.61
CA ILE A 462 8.50 -8.06 -26.78
C ILE A 462 8.05 -7.18 -27.96
N ARG A 463 6.73 -7.03 -28.16
CA ARG A 463 6.16 -6.19 -29.22
C ARG A 463 6.43 -4.70 -28.97
N SER A 464 6.19 -4.22 -27.74
CA SER A 464 6.32 -2.80 -27.41
C SER A 464 7.78 -2.33 -27.26
N ARG A 465 8.69 -3.21 -26.81
CA ARG A 465 10.11 -2.88 -26.55
C ARG A 465 10.28 -1.62 -25.68
N ASP A 466 9.43 -1.50 -24.66
CA ASP A 466 9.33 -0.34 -23.76
C ASP A 466 9.05 0.99 -24.48
N ARG A 467 8.35 0.95 -25.64
CA ARG A 467 7.96 2.13 -26.41
C ARG A 467 6.48 2.10 -26.75
N ALA A 468 5.80 3.22 -26.50
CA ALA A 468 4.39 3.39 -26.85
C ALA A 468 4.27 3.87 -28.31
N MET A 469 3.99 2.94 -29.25
CA MET A 469 3.83 3.27 -30.66
C MET A 469 2.39 3.09 -31.15
N SER A 470 1.71 2.03 -30.69
CA SER A 470 0.29 1.79 -30.96
C SER A 470 -0.59 2.15 -29.77
N SER A 471 -1.91 2.29 -29.98
CA SER A 471 -2.89 2.48 -28.90
C SER A 471 -2.78 1.39 -27.82
N ASP A 472 -2.54 0.14 -28.25
CA ASP A 472 -2.39 -0.99 -27.34
C ASP A 472 -1.11 -0.88 -26.51
N ASP A 473 -0.03 -0.33 -27.08
CA ASP A 473 1.22 -0.13 -26.32
C ASP A 473 1.05 0.96 -25.26
N PHE A 474 0.31 2.04 -25.56
CA PHE A 474 -0.07 3.04 -24.56
C PHE A 474 -0.88 2.41 -23.41
N GLU A 475 -1.89 1.60 -23.74
CA GLU A 475 -2.71 0.92 -22.72
C GLU A 475 -1.88 -0.05 -21.87
N PHE A 476 -1.04 -0.86 -22.51
CA PHE A 476 -0.17 -1.85 -21.86
C PHE A 476 0.86 -1.19 -20.93
N LEU A 477 1.65 -0.23 -21.46
CA LEU A 477 2.70 0.45 -20.69
C LEU A 477 2.13 1.26 -19.53
N THR A 478 0.93 1.82 -19.67
CA THR A 478 0.25 2.53 -18.57
C THR A 478 -0.10 1.56 -17.43
N ARG A 479 -0.63 0.38 -17.74
CA ARG A 479 -0.94 -0.65 -16.72
C ARG A 479 0.33 -1.16 -16.06
N GLN A 480 1.42 -1.31 -16.82
CA GLN A 480 2.71 -1.78 -16.31
C GLN A 480 3.40 -0.74 -15.42
N ALA A 481 3.27 0.55 -15.73
CA ALA A 481 3.90 1.63 -14.97
C ALA A 481 3.22 1.90 -13.62
N LEU A 482 1.93 1.60 -13.49
CA LEU A 482 1.14 1.83 -12.28
C LEU A 482 0.32 0.59 -11.88
N PRO A 483 1.01 -0.51 -11.48
CA PRO A 483 0.34 -1.72 -11.00
C PRO A 483 -0.59 -1.40 -9.83
N ALA A 484 -1.72 -2.11 -9.76
CA ALA A 484 -2.77 -1.96 -8.73
C ALA A 484 -3.48 -0.59 -8.64
N LYS A 485 -2.89 0.50 -9.15
CA LYS A 485 -3.46 1.85 -9.12
C LYS A 485 -4.40 2.13 -10.28
N VAL A 486 -4.18 1.44 -11.41
CA VAL A 486 -4.93 1.66 -12.64
C VAL A 486 -5.86 0.46 -12.91
N GLY A 487 -7.16 0.64 -12.66
CA GLY A 487 -8.16 -0.41 -12.88
C GLY A 487 -8.58 -0.59 -14.34
N ARG A 488 -8.59 0.50 -15.13
CA ARG A 488 -8.92 0.49 -16.57
C ARG A 488 -8.11 1.55 -17.31
N VAL A 489 -7.67 1.22 -18.53
CA VAL A 489 -7.01 2.17 -19.45
C VAL A 489 -7.63 1.97 -20.82
N ARG A 490 -7.89 3.09 -21.50
CA ARG A 490 -8.26 3.12 -22.90
C ARG A 490 -7.48 4.24 -23.59
N ALA A 491 -6.74 3.91 -24.64
CA ALA A 491 -6.12 4.91 -25.49
C ALA A 491 -7.19 5.51 -26.42
N LEU A 492 -7.31 6.83 -26.41
CA LEU A 492 -8.21 7.55 -27.31
C LEU A 492 -7.44 7.91 -28.57
N GLN A 493 -7.91 7.47 -29.73
CA GLN A 493 -7.47 8.01 -31.01
C GLN A 493 -8.23 9.31 -31.27
N ALA A 494 -7.52 10.36 -31.71
CA ALA A 494 -8.17 11.53 -32.24
C ALA A 494 -9.05 11.10 -33.43
N ARG A 495 -10.32 11.50 -33.43
CA ARG A 495 -11.16 11.31 -34.60
C ARG A 495 -10.55 12.11 -35.76
N PRO A 496 -10.50 11.55 -36.98
CA PRO A 496 -9.93 12.23 -38.14
C PRO A 496 -10.66 13.53 -38.48
#